data_AF-A0A1C7N8Z4-F1
#
_entry.id   AF-A0A1C7N8Z4-F1
#
_cell.length_a   1.000
_cell.length_b   1.000
_cell.length_c   1.000
_cell.angle_alpha   90.00
_cell.angle_beta   90.00
_cell.angle_gamma   90.00
#
_symmetry.space_group_name_H-M   'P 1'
#
loop_
_entity.id
_entity.type
_entity.pdbx_description
1 polymer ?
#
loop_
_entity_poly.entity_id
_entity_poly.type
_entity_poly.pdbx_seq_one_letter_code
_entity_poly.pdbx_strand_id
1 'polypeptide(L)'
;MRLIIRNDYDEVSEWVAHYIKERINQFEPTKDRPFVLGLPTGSSPMNAYRRLAEFVKEGKLSFKYVVTFNMDEYVGIPRAHKQSYYSFMWTNLFQHIDIPTENINFLDGNAPDLEAECRRYEAEIAKYGGIELFVGGIGPDGHIAFNEPGSSLTSRTRVKTLAYETIIANARFFEGDITKVPKLALTVGVATVMDAREVCIIITGAHRSIALAKCVEEGVNHMWTVSAIQMHPKGLIVCDEDATLELHVKTVKYFKSIEHVHQALIGHENLGLQGELLSTKRVRSDKLQREMMVRRLMNEELNKDQEDDIDFDELHYSPRKKRLVTNSSPSP
;
A
#
# COMPACT_ATOMS: atom_id res chain seq x y z
N MET A 1 1.95 10.80 3.15
CA MET A 1 2.02 9.40 2.67
C MET A 1 3.01 8.59 3.49
N ARG A 2 2.93 7.26 3.42
CA ARG A 2 3.96 6.34 3.89
C ARG A 2 4.61 5.66 2.69
N LEU A 3 5.93 5.50 2.72
CA LEU A 3 6.69 4.70 1.75
C LEU A 3 7.43 3.61 2.52
N ILE A 4 7.09 2.36 2.24
CA ILE A 4 7.65 1.18 2.87
C ILE A 4 8.59 0.53 1.85
N ILE A 5 9.86 0.41 2.21
CA ILE A 5 10.90 -0.13 1.33
C ILE A 5 11.33 -1.48 1.87
N ARG A 6 11.29 -2.50 1.03
CA ARG A 6 11.71 -3.88 1.32
C ARG A 6 12.81 -4.31 0.38
N ASN A 7 13.51 -5.39 0.74
CA ASN A 7 14.68 -5.82 -0.02
C ASN A 7 14.29 -6.29 -1.43
N ASP A 8 13.19 -7.03 -1.54
CA ASP A 8 12.77 -7.66 -2.78
C ASP A 8 11.24 -7.78 -2.91
N TYR A 9 10.80 -8.32 -4.05
CA TYR A 9 9.40 -8.54 -4.39
C TYR A 9 8.67 -9.46 -3.41
N ASP A 10 9.34 -10.46 -2.84
CA ASP A 10 8.71 -11.41 -1.93
C ASP A 10 8.44 -10.76 -0.57
N GLU A 11 9.40 -9.98 -0.05
CA GLU A 11 9.19 -9.19 1.17
C GLU A 11 8.11 -8.11 1.00
N VAL A 12 8.03 -7.45 -0.17
CA VAL A 12 6.91 -6.53 -0.48
C VAL A 12 5.58 -7.27 -0.42
N SER A 13 5.53 -8.44 -1.07
CA SER A 13 4.31 -9.24 -1.17
C SER A 13 3.84 -9.77 0.18
N GLU A 14 4.77 -10.26 1.01
CA GLU A 14 4.51 -10.69 2.38
C GLU A 14 3.98 -9.53 3.22
N TRP A 15 4.62 -8.37 3.13
CA TRP A 15 4.22 -7.18 3.89
C TRP A 15 2.80 -6.73 3.50
N VAL A 16 2.48 -6.67 2.20
CA VAL A 16 1.14 -6.29 1.72
C VAL A 16 0.08 -7.29 2.15
N ALA A 17 0.35 -8.60 2.05
CA ALA A 17 -0.58 -9.63 2.49
C ALA A 17 -0.85 -9.54 4.00
N HIS A 18 0.20 -9.35 4.79
CA HIS A 18 0.07 -9.09 6.23
C HIS A 18 -0.76 -7.83 6.50
N TYR A 19 -0.51 -6.75 5.74
CA TYR A 19 -1.24 -5.50 5.89
C TYR A 19 -2.75 -5.70 5.69
N ILE A 20 -3.13 -6.33 4.58
CA ILE A 20 -4.54 -6.63 4.26
C ILE A 20 -5.16 -7.52 5.34
N LYS A 21 -4.47 -8.58 5.76
CA LYS A 21 -4.93 -9.50 6.82
C LYS A 21 -5.22 -8.74 8.12
N GLU A 22 -4.26 -7.94 8.58
CA GLU A 22 -4.42 -7.20 9.84
C GLU A 22 -5.49 -6.11 9.73
N ARG A 23 -5.63 -5.43 8.57
CA ARG A 23 -6.72 -4.46 8.35
C ARG A 23 -8.09 -5.13 8.42
N ILE A 24 -8.26 -6.30 7.80
CA ILE A 24 -9.51 -7.07 7.86
C ILE A 24 -9.77 -7.54 9.30
N ASN A 25 -8.79 -8.13 9.98
CA ASN A 25 -8.97 -8.66 11.34
C ASN A 25 -9.29 -7.55 12.35
N GLN A 26 -8.61 -6.40 12.28
CA GLN A 26 -8.89 -5.25 13.16
C GLN A 26 -10.22 -4.57 12.87
N PHE A 27 -10.71 -4.67 11.63
CA PHE A 27 -12.03 -4.16 11.28
C PHE A 27 -13.15 -5.06 11.80
N GLU A 28 -12.87 -6.34 12.08
CA GLU A 28 -13.86 -7.31 12.58
C GLU A 28 -15.16 -7.31 11.73
N PRO A 29 -15.08 -7.64 10.43
CA PRO A 29 -16.21 -7.51 9.53
C PRO A 29 -17.34 -8.47 9.91
N THR A 30 -18.57 -7.98 9.75
CA THR A 30 -19.79 -8.76 9.96
C THR A 30 -20.66 -8.68 8.71
N LYS A 31 -21.75 -9.44 8.66
CA LYS A 31 -22.71 -9.39 7.56
C LYS A 31 -23.25 -7.98 7.30
N ASP A 32 -23.54 -7.24 8.37
CA ASP A 32 -24.14 -5.89 8.29
C ASP A 32 -23.08 -4.78 8.17
N ARG A 33 -21.81 -5.11 8.43
CA ARG A 33 -20.67 -4.22 8.28
C ARG A 33 -19.50 -4.96 7.62
N PRO A 34 -19.58 -5.23 6.31
CA PRO A 34 -18.52 -5.94 5.60
C PRO A 34 -17.28 -5.06 5.42
N PHE A 35 -16.11 -5.69 5.27
CA PHE A 35 -14.90 -4.99 4.88
C PHE A 35 -14.87 -4.85 3.36
N VAL A 36 -14.83 -3.62 2.84
CA VAL A 36 -14.85 -3.35 1.40
C VAL A 36 -13.43 -3.18 0.88
N LEU A 37 -12.99 -4.06 -0.01
CA LEU A 37 -11.61 -4.16 -0.51
C LEU A 37 -11.53 -3.91 -2.02
N GLY A 38 -10.79 -2.89 -2.43
CA GLY A 38 -10.41 -2.64 -3.82
C GLY A 38 -9.19 -3.49 -4.21
N LEU A 39 -9.24 -4.16 -5.36
CA LEU A 39 -8.20 -5.12 -5.78
C LEU A 39 -7.65 -4.87 -7.20
N PRO A 40 -6.32 -4.97 -7.41
CA PRO A 40 -5.70 -4.91 -8.73
C PRO A 40 -5.57 -6.29 -9.39
N THR A 41 -5.26 -6.31 -10.69
CA THR A 41 -4.71 -7.51 -11.36
C THR A 41 -3.22 -7.30 -11.66
N GLY A 42 -2.65 -8.13 -12.54
CA GLY A 42 -1.27 -8.02 -13.00
C GLY A 42 -0.29 -8.79 -12.13
N SER A 43 1.00 -8.65 -12.43
CA SER A 43 2.06 -9.45 -11.78
C SER A 43 2.33 -9.03 -10.33
N SER A 44 2.19 -7.75 -10.00
CA SER A 44 2.58 -7.18 -8.71
C SER A 44 1.81 -7.71 -7.49
N PRO A 45 0.49 -7.97 -7.54
CA PRO A 45 -0.21 -8.53 -6.39
C PRO A 45 -0.11 -10.06 -6.29
N MET A 46 0.52 -10.76 -7.24
CA MET A 46 0.40 -12.22 -7.33
C MET A 46 0.90 -12.96 -6.09
N ASN A 47 2.06 -12.60 -5.55
CA ASN A 47 2.60 -13.29 -4.38
C ASN A 47 1.82 -12.90 -3.11
N ALA A 48 1.33 -11.66 -3.03
CA ALA A 48 0.42 -11.24 -1.96
C ALA A 48 -0.89 -12.06 -1.98
N TYR A 49 -1.46 -12.36 -3.15
CA TYR A 49 -2.65 -13.21 -3.26
C TYR A 49 -2.42 -14.64 -2.80
N ARG A 50 -1.29 -15.25 -3.19
CA ARG A 50 -0.91 -16.57 -2.69
C ARG A 50 -0.83 -16.57 -1.17
N ARG A 51 -0.19 -15.55 -0.60
CA ARG A 51 -0.04 -15.43 0.84
C ARG A 51 -1.37 -15.21 1.57
N LEU A 52 -2.29 -14.44 1.01
CA LEU A 52 -3.65 -14.29 1.56
C LEU A 52 -4.41 -15.62 1.58
N ALA A 53 -4.29 -16.43 0.52
CA ALA A 53 -4.90 -17.76 0.47
C ALA A 53 -4.29 -18.71 1.52
N GLU A 54 -2.98 -18.63 1.76
CA GLU A 54 -2.33 -19.36 2.86
C GLU A 54 -2.88 -18.94 4.22
N PHE A 55 -3.04 -17.64 4.48
CA PHE A 55 -3.64 -17.18 5.74
C PHE A 55 -5.06 -17.70 5.96
N VAL A 56 -5.86 -17.82 4.91
CA VAL A 56 -7.20 -18.42 5.00
C VAL A 56 -7.10 -19.91 5.31
N LYS A 57 -6.22 -20.64 4.63
CA LYS A 57 -5.97 -22.07 4.89
C LYS A 57 -5.45 -22.33 6.31
N GLU A 58 -4.64 -21.41 6.85
CA GLU A 58 -4.12 -21.43 8.22
C GLU A 58 -5.16 -21.00 9.27
N GLY A 59 -6.36 -20.54 8.87
CA GLY A 59 -7.40 -20.04 9.77
C GLY A 59 -7.09 -18.69 10.41
N LYS A 60 -6.15 -17.92 9.85
CA LYS A 60 -5.72 -16.60 10.34
C LYS A 60 -6.44 -15.43 9.67
N LEU A 61 -7.23 -15.70 8.63
CA LEU A 61 -7.98 -14.73 7.84
C LEU A 61 -9.28 -15.38 7.33
N SER A 62 -10.34 -14.59 7.20
CA SER A 62 -11.58 -15.00 6.53
C SER A 62 -12.10 -13.87 5.64
N PHE A 63 -12.53 -14.24 4.44
CA PHE A 63 -13.18 -13.35 3.47
C PHE A 63 -14.71 -13.48 3.47
N LYS A 64 -15.29 -14.23 4.42
CA LYS A 64 -16.73 -14.47 4.52
C LYS A 64 -17.56 -13.18 4.53
N TYR A 65 -17.04 -12.12 5.16
CA TYR A 65 -17.68 -10.80 5.23
C TYR A 65 -16.83 -9.71 4.57
N VAL A 66 -16.04 -10.10 3.57
CA VAL A 66 -15.32 -9.16 2.71
C VAL A 66 -16.11 -9.00 1.41
N VAL A 67 -16.21 -7.76 0.92
CA VAL A 67 -16.77 -7.39 -0.38
C VAL A 67 -15.66 -6.82 -1.24
N THR A 68 -15.49 -7.32 -2.46
CA THR A 68 -14.39 -6.89 -3.34
C THR A 68 -14.88 -6.11 -4.53
N PHE A 69 -14.07 -5.13 -4.95
CA PHE A 69 -14.24 -4.36 -6.18
C PHE A 69 -12.91 -4.36 -6.94
N ASN A 70 -12.90 -4.92 -8.14
CA ASN A 70 -11.73 -4.87 -9.02
C ASN A 70 -11.62 -3.54 -9.78
N MET A 71 -10.38 -3.14 -10.08
CA MET A 71 -10.08 -1.84 -10.71
C MET A 71 -10.64 -1.71 -12.13
N ASP A 72 -10.65 -2.79 -12.89
CA ASP A 72 -10.87 -2.74 -14.33
C ASP A 72 -11.28 -4.10 -14.90
N GLU A 73 -11.77 -4.09 -16.15
CA GLU A 73 -11.98 -5.26 -17.00
C GLU A 73 -11.90 -4.83 -18.47
N TYR A 74 -11.41 -5.72 -19.34
CA TYR A 74 -11.36 -5.44 -20.78
C TYR A 74 -12.76 -5.42 -21.40
N VAL A 75 -12.99 -4.50 -22.34
CA VAL A 75 -14.22 -4.45 -23.13
C VAL A 75 -14.19 -5.47 -24.25
N GLY A 76 -15.29 -6.21 -24.42
CA GLY A 76 -15.48 -7.16 -25.52
C GLY A 76 -14.72 -8.48 -25.38
N ILE A 77 -14.09 -8.75 -24.23
CA ILE A 77 -13.49 -10.06 -23.94
C ILE A 77 -14.52 -10.95 -23.23
N PRO A 78 -14.70 -12.22 -23.63
CA PRO A 78 -15.57 -13.13 -22.88
C PRO A 78 -15.11 -13.25 -21.43
N ARG A 79 -16.04 -13.23 -20.47
CA ARG A 79 -15.74 -13.33 -19.03
C ARG A 79 -14.98 -14.61 -18.65
N ALA A 80 -15.19 -15.70 -19.38
CA ALA A 80 -14.49 -16.98 -19.19
C ALA A 80 -13.16 -17.08 -19.95
N HIS A 81 -12.78 -16.04 -20.71
CA HIS A 81 -11.52 -16.02 -21.43
C HIS A 81 -10.35 -16.00 -20.43
N LYS A 82 -9.30 -16.78 -20.68
CA LYS A 82 -8.16 -16.95 -19.76
C LYS A 82 -7.48 -15.63 -19.36
N GLN A 83 -7.52 -14.64 -20.25
CA GLN A 83 -6.94 -13.30 -20.03
C GLN A 83 -7.93 -12.23 -19.57
N SER A 84 -9.20 -12.58 -19.33
CA SER A 84 -10.12 -11.68 -18.63
C SER A 84 -9.65 -11.47 -17.19
N TYR A 85 -9.90 -10.29 -16.64
CA TYR A 85 -9.52 -10.00 -15.26
C TYR A 85 -10.38 -10.77 -14.26
N TYR A 86 -11.62 -11.09 -14.62
CA TYR A 86 -12.42 -12.08 -13.89
C TYR A 86 -11.70 -13.43 -13.77
N SER A 87 -11.25 -14.00 -14.89
CA SER A 87 -10.57 -15.32 -14.88
C SER A 87 -9.22 -15.26 -14.17
N PHE A 88 -8.50 -14.14 -14.28
CA PHE A 88 -7.27 -13.90 -13.53
C PHE A 88 -7.53 -13.96 -12.02
N MET A 89 -8.50 -13.20 -11.52
CA MET A 89 -8.77 -13.13 -10.09
C MET A 89 -9.36 -14.43 -9.54
N TRP A 90 -10.22 -15.09 -10.32
CA TRP A 90 -10.73 -16.41 -9.96
C TRP A 90 -9.59 -17.42 -9.77
N THR A 91 -8.66 -17.45 -10.74
CA THR A 91 -7.54 -18.39 -10.74
C THR A 91 -6.54 -18.10 -9.62
N ASN A 92 -6.22 -16.83 -9.36
CA ASN A 92 -5.12 -16.46 -8.48
C ASN A 92 -5.55 -16.16 -7.03
N LEU A 93 -6.84 -15.96 -6.75
CA LEU A 93 -7.32 -15.63 -5.42
C LEU A 93 -8.66 -16.29 -5.07
N PHE A 94 -9.74 -15.99 -5.79
CA PHE A 94 -11.09 -16.25 -5.27
C PHE A 94 -11.42 -17.72 -5.09
N GLN A 95 -10.90 -18.62 -5.92
CA GLN A 95 -11.12 -20.07 -5.74
C GLN A 95 -10.34 -20.67 -4.54
N HIS A 96 -9.46 -19.89 -3.92
CA HIS A 96 -8.56 -20.34 -2.83
C HIS A 96 -8.92 -19.74 -1.46
N ILE A 97 -9.99 -18.94 -1.37
CA ILE A 97 -10.44 -18.27 -0.16
C ILE A 97 -11.95 -18.48 0.06
N ASP A 98 -12.45 -18.16 1.26
CA ASP A 98 -13.84 -18.36 1.68
C ASP A 98 -14.76 -17.17 1.37
N ILE A 99 -14.50 -16.45 0.28
CA ILE A 99 -15.32 -15.30 -0.14
C ILE A 99 -16.65 -15.78 -0.79
N PRO A 100 -17.81 -15.24 -0.39
CA PRO A 100 -19.07 -15.49 -1.09
C PRO A 100 -19.05 -14.89 -2.50
N THR A 101 -19.56 -15.59 -3.50
CA THR A 101 -19.50 -15.13 -4.90
C THR A 101 -20.32 -13.88 -5.14
N GLU A 102 -21.39 -13.67 -4.38
CA GLU A 102 -22.22 -12.47 -4.39
C GLU A 102 -21.50 -11.21 -3.88
N ASN A 103 -20.40 -11.39 -3.14
CA ASN A 103 -19.59 -10.29 -2.63
C ASN A 103 -18.46 -9.88 -3.60
N ILE A 104 -18.34 -10.54 -4.75
CA ILE A 104 -17.32 -10.27 -5.77
C ILE A 104 -17.90 -9.35 -6.85
N ASN A 105 -17.38 -8.13 -6.95
CA ASN A 105 -17.88 -7.14 -7.92
C ASN A 105 -16.86 -6.88 -9.03
N PHE A 106 -17.28 -7.06 -10.28
CA PHE A 106 -16.52 -6.70 -11.49
C PHE A 106 -17.30 -5.73 -12.36
N LEU A 107 -16.57 -4.94 -13.12
CA LEU A 107 -17.08 -4.24 -14.28
C LEU A 107 -17.41 -5.26 -15.37
N ASP A 108 -18.60 -5.17 -15.94
CA ASP A 108 -18.98 -5.98 -17.10
C ASP A 108 -18.55 -5.32 -18.41
N GLY A 109 -17.36 -5.69 -18.90
CA GLY A 109 -16.83 -5.23 -20.18
C GLY A 109 -17.65 -5.66 -21.41
N ASN A 110 -18.68 -6.48 -21.26
CA ASN A 110 -19.59 -6.88 -22.33
C ASN A 110 -21.02 -6.31 -22.14
N ALA A 111 -21.21 -5.38 -21.21
CA ALA A 111 -22.49 -4.74 -21.01
C ALA A 111 -22.95 -4.00 -22.30
N PRO A 112 -24.25 -4.02 -22.62
CA PRO A 112 -24.78 -3.35 -23.81
C PRO A 112 -24.63 -1.82 -23.75
N ASP A 113 -24.68 -1.25 -22.54
CA ASP A 113 -24.38 0.16 -22.27
C ASP A 113 -23.26 0.23 -21.24
N LEU A 114 -22.05 0.49 -21.75
CA LEU A 114 -20.83 0.56 -20.94
C LEU A 114 -20.84 1.74 -19.96
N GLU A 115 -21.47 2.86 -20.30
CA GLU A 115 -21.55 4.00 -19.39
C GLU A 115 -22.54 3.73 -18.24
N ALA A 116 -23.67 3.08 -18.54
CA ALA A 116 -24.60 2.61 -17.52
C ALA A 116 -23.93 1.61 -16.57
N GLU A 117 -23.09 0.71 -17.09
CA GLU A 117 -22.31 -0.21 -16.28
C GLU A 117 -21.32 0.52 -15.36
N CYS A 118 -20.60 1.53 -15.86
CA CYS A 118 -19.73 2.35 -15.02
C CYS A 118 -20.51 3.07 -13.90
N ARG A 119 -21.69 3.63 -14.20
CA ARG A 119 -22.56 4.26 -13.20
C ARG A 119 -23.08 3.27 -12.17
N ARG A 120 -23.46 2.07 -12.61
CA ARG A 120 -23.88 0.97 -11.72
C ARG A 120 -22.75 0.61 -10.76
N TYR A 121 -21.52 0.47 -11.27
CA TYR A 121 -20.36 0.11 -10.45
C TYR A 121 -20.08 1.13 -9.34
N GLU A 122 -20.12 2.41 -9.67
CA GLU A 122 -20.00 3.50 -8.69
C GLU A 122 -21.14 3.48 -7.64
N ALA A 123 -22.37 3.22 -8.08
CA ALA A 123 -23.51 3.10 -7.19
C ALA A 123 -23.39 1.89 -6.25
N GLU A 124 -22.86 0.75 -6.71
CA GLU A 124 -22.58 -0.40 -5.85
C GLU A 124 -21.52 -0.08 -4.79
N ILE A 125 -20.43 0.61 -5.16
CA ILE A 125 -19.43 1.08 -4.18
C ILE A 125 -20.09 1.97 -3.12
N ALA A 126 -20.94 2.90 -3.56
CA ALA A 126 -21.63 3.83 -2.66
C ALA A 126 -22.62 3.12 -1.70
N LYS A 127 -23.27 2.03 -2.13
CA LYS A 127 -24.18 1.24 -1.26
C LYS A 127 -23.48 0.66 -0.04
N TYR A 128 -22.19 0.34 -0.14
CA TYR A 128 -21.39 -0.13 0.99
C TYR A 128 -20.74 1.02 1.80
N GLY A 129 -21.02 2.28 1.46
CA GLY A 129 -20.44 3.44 2.14
C GLY A 129 -18.98 3.72 1.75
N GLY A 130 -18.55 3.24 0.58
CA GLY A 130 -17.20 3.41 0.06
C GLY A 130 -16.24 2.26 0.39
N ILE A 131 -15.03 2.34 -0.18
CA ILE A 131 -13.99 1.32 -0.04
C ILE A 131 -13.17 1.57 1.23
N GLU A 132 -12.95 0.53 2.05
CA GLU A 132 -12.16 0.64 3.28
C GLU A 132 -10.66 0.66 2.97
N LEU A 133 -10.20 -0.24 2.10
CA LEU A 133 -8.83 -0.32 1.63
C LEU A 133 -8.83 -0.57 0.12
N PHE A 134 -8.18 0.29 -0.63
CA PHE A 134 -7.95 0.09 -2.06
C PHE A 134 -6.49 -0.31 -2.29
N VAL A 135 -6.27 -1.55 -2.71
CA VAL A 135 -4.95 -2.01 -3.15
C VAL A 135 -4.82 -1.77 -4.65
N GLY A 136 -3.69 -1.22 -5.07
CA GLY A 136 -3.40 -0.94 -6.48
C GLY A 136 -1.99 -1.36 -6.86
N GLY A 137 -1.76 -1.56 -8.15
CA GLY A 137 -0.43 -1.53 -8.76
C GLY A 137 -0.32 -0.35 -9.71
N ILE A 138 0.87 -0.15 -10.28
CA ILE A 138 1.06 0.85 -11.34
C ILE A 138 1.66 0.26 -12.62
N GLY A 139 1.36 0.92 -13.73
CA GLY A 139 2.11 0.81 -14.97
C GLY A 139 3.49 1.49 -14.90
N PRO A 140 4.39 1.20 -15.85
CA PRO A 140 5.69 1.86 -15.95
C PRO A 140 5.58 3.38 -16.26
N ASP A 141 4.45 3.82 -16.78
CA ASP A 141 4.04 5.21 -17.00
C ASP A 141 3.33 5.84 -15.77
N GLY A 142 3.27 5.12 -14.64
CA GLY A 142 2.63 5.56 -13.41
C GLY A 142 1.11 5.63 -13.44
N HIS A 143 0.44 4.94 -14.37
CA HIS A 143 -1.02 4.84 -14.31
C HIS A 143 -1.49 4.03 -13.10
N ILE A 144 -2.58 4.46 -12.46
CA ILE A 144 -3.38 3.64 -11.54
C ILE A 144 -4.58 3.08 -12.32
N ALA A 145 -4.86 1.77 -12.23
CA ALA A 145 -5.87 1.10 -13.06
C ALA A 145 -5.55 1.34 -14.55
N PHE A 146 -6.54 1.53 -15.42
CA PHE A 146 -6.30 2.10 -16.76
C PHE A 146 -6.41 3.63 -16.81
N ASN A 147 -6.09 4.36 -15.73
CA ASN A 147 -6.00 5.82 -15.78
C ASN A 147 -4.68 6.28 -16.37
N GLU A 148 -4.57 6.11 -17.69
CA GLU A 148 -3.39 6.44 -18.49
C GLU A 148 -3.03 7.93 -18.46
N PRO A 149 -1.78 8.29 -18.83
CA PRO A 149 -1.32 9.67 -18.86
C PRO A 149 -2.30 10.62 -19.57
N GLY A 150 -2.60 11.74 -18.90
CA GLY A 150 -3.58 12.72 -19.35
C GLY A 150 -5.00 12.50 -18.80
N SER A 151 -5.24 11.39 -18.08
CA SER A 151 -6.52 11.15 -17.40
C SER A 151 -6.78 12.17 -16.29
N SER A 152 -8.02 12.67 -16.19
CA SER A 152 -8.39 13.59 -15.10
C SER A 152 -8.12 12.96 -13.73
N LEU A 153 -7.46 13.71 -12.84
CA LEU A 153 -7.22 13.28 -11.46
C LEU A 153 -8.51 13.22 -10.61
N THR A 154 -9.60 13.83 -11.09
CA THR A 154 -10.93 13.74 -10.48
C THR A 154 -11.87 12.81 -11.24
N SER A 155 -11.33 11.97 -12.12
CA SER A 155 -12.13 11.05 -12.95
C SER A 155 -12.88 10.02 -12.11
N ARG A 156 -14.06 9.63 -12.60
CA ARG A 156 -14.85 8.48 -12.13
C ARG A 156 -14.66 7.27 -13.04
N THR A 157 -15.30 6.17 -12.66
CA THR A 157 -15.37 4.94 -13.44
C THR A 157 -15.89 5.25 -14.85
N ARG A 158 -15.17 4.78 -15.88
CA ARG A 158 -15.47 5.09 -17.28
C ARG A 158 -14.87 4.07 -18.25
N VAL A 159 -15.30 4.15 -19.51
CA VAL A 159 -14.60 3.53 -20.63
C VAL A 159 -13.29 4.27 -20.88
N LYS A 160 -12.20 3.52 -21.09
CA LYS A 160 -10.92 4.07 -21.49
C LYS A 160 -10.33 3.29 -22.66
N THR A 161 -9.87 4.03 -23.67
CA THR A 161 -9.03 3.51 -24.75
C THR A 161 -7.63 3.27 -24.21
N LEU A 162 -7.10 2.07 -24.45
CA LEU A 162 -5.74 1.72 -24.05
C LEU A 162 -4.72 2.40 -24.95
N ALA A 163 -3.67 2.96 -24.37
CA ALA A 163 -2.51 3.50 -25.04
C ALA A 163 -1.76 2.39 -25.77
N TYR A 164 -1.03 2.81 -26.79
CA TYR A 164 -0.21 1.92 -27.59
C TYR A 164 0.82 1.15 -26.75
N GLU A 165 1.43 1.80 -25.74
CA GLU A 165 2.37 1.16 -24.82
C GLU A 165 1.70 0.06 -23.98
N THR A 166 0.49 0.31 -23.47
CA THR A 166 -0.33 -0.67 -22.75
C THR A 166 -0.63 -1.88 -23.63
N ILE A 167 -1.00 -1.64 -24.90
CA ILE A 167 -1.26 -2.70 -25.88
C ILE A 167 0.00 -3.55 -26.10
N ILE A 168 1.17 -2.93 -26.29
CA ILE A 168 2.44 -3.64 -26.45
C ILE A 168 2.78 -4.46 -25.20
N ALA A 169 2.68 -3.85 -24.01
CA ALA A 169 3.00 -4.51 -22.75
C ALA A 169 2.10 -5.73 -22.48
N ASN A 170 0.82 -5.65 -22.89
CA ASN A 170 -0.15 -6.71 -22.68
C ASN A 170 -0.16 -7.76 -23.80
N ALA A 171 0.40 -7.48 -24.98
CA ALA A 171 0.46 -8.44 -26.09
C ALA A 171 1.10 -9.78 -25.70
N ARG A 172 2.03 -9.79 -24.73
CA ARG A 172 2.61 -11.03 -24.17
C ARG A 172 1.56 -12.01 -23.61
N PHE A 173 0.40 -11.52 -23.19
CA PHE A 173 -0.72 -12.33 -22.70
C PHE A 173 -1.64 -12.80 -23.83
N PHE A 174 -1.54 -12.20 -25.01
CA PHE A 174 -2.34 -12.48 -26.20
C PHE A 174 -1.47 -13.04 -27.33
N GLU A 175 -0.64 -14.05 -27.00
CA GLU A 175 0.23 -14.76 -27.96
C GLU A 175 1.28 -13.88 -28.65
N GLY A 176 1.59 -12.71 -28.10
CA GLY A 176 2.48 -11.72 -28.70
C GLY A 176 1.85 -10.90 -29.82
N ASP A 177 0.54 -11.04 -30.06
CA ASP A 177 -0.18 -10.36 -31.14
C ASP A 177 -0.95 -9.16 -30.62
N ILE A 178 -0.47 -7.96 -30.96
CA ILE A 178 -1.10 -6.68 -30.58
C ILE A 178 -2.54 -6.53 -31.11
N THR A 179 -2.90 -7.24 -32.18
CA THR A 179 -4.23 -7.15 -32.80
C THR A 179 -5.29 -7.90 -31.99
N LYS A 180 -4.88 -8.85 -31.15
CA LYS A 180 -5.74 -9.62 -30.25
C LYS A 180 -5.98 -8.93 -28.91
N VAL A 181 -5.23 -7.89 -28.59
CA VAL A 181 -5.39 -7.13 -27.34
C VAL A 181 -6.65 -6.26 -27.44
N PRO A 182 -7.57 -6.33 -26.45
CA PRO A 182 -8.71 -5.42 -26.40
C PRO A 182 -8.25 -3.96 -26.40
N LYS A 183 -8.90 -3.11 -27.21
CA LYS A 183 -8.52 -1.70 -27.36
C LYS A 183 -9.16 -0.78 -26.33
N LEU A 184 -10.18 -1.28 -25.63
CA LEU A 184 -10.96 -0.56 -24.64
C LEU A 184 -11.00 -1.38 -23.35
N ALA A 185 -11.06 -0.69 -22.22
CA ALA A 185 -11.32 -1.26 -20.92
C ALA A 185 -12.34 -0.39 -20.18
N LEU A 186 -13.08 -1.01 -19.25
CA LEU A 186 -13.74 -0.30 -18.19
C LEU A 186 -12.76 -0.18 -17.04
N THR A 187 -12.67 0.99 -16.42
CA THR A 187 -11.74 1.25 -15.32
C THR A 187 -12.39 2.17 -14.30
N VAL A 188 -12.13 1.91 -13.02
CA VAL A 188 -12.35 2.90 -11.96
C VAL A 188 -11.55 4.16 -12.25
N GLY A 189 -12.07 5.31 -11.82
CA GLY A 189 -11.39 6.58 -11.99
C GLY A 189 -10.34 6.84 -10.91
N VAL A 190 -9.50 7.86 -11.12
CA VAL A 190 -8.51 8.28 -10.12
C VAL A 190 -9.21 8.69 -8.83
N ALA A 191 -10.31 9.48 -8.91
CA ALA A 191 -11.07 9.85 -7.72
C ALA A 191 -11.79 8.64 -7.10
N THR A 192 -12.25 7.67 -7.89
CA THR A 192 -12.85 6.45 -7.35
C THR A 192 -11.88 5.69 -6.44
N VAL A 193 -10.59 5.64 -6.81
CA VAL A 193 -9.54 5.05 -5.95
C VAL A 193 -9.25 5.95 -4.75
N MET A 194 -9.11 7.26 -4.97
CA MET A 194 -8.77 8.23 -3.91
C MET A 194 -9.93 8.53 -2.94
N ASP A 195 -11.15 8.08 -3.22
CA ASP A 195 -12.28 8.14 -2.30
C ASP A 195 -12.24 7.01 -1.25
N ALA A 196 -11.37 6.01 -1.42
CA ALA A 196 -11.18 4.97 -0.43
C ALA A 196 -10.70 5.55 0.90
N ARG A 197 -11.02 4.90 2.03
CA ARG A 197 -10.51 5.36 3.33
C ARG A 197 -8.99 5.20 3.43
N GLU A 198 -8.45 4.24 2.71
CA GLU A 198 -7.02 3.96 2.63
C GLU A 198 -6.64 3.45 1.23
N VAL A 199 -5.47 3.86 0.75
CA VAL A 199 -4.93 3.45 -0.56
C VAL A 199 -3.53 2.88 -0.37
N CYS A 200 -3.31 1.65 -0.83
CA CYS A 200 -2.03 0.93 -0.79
C CYS A 200 -1.57 0.59 -2.21
N ILE A 201 -0.45 1.19 -2.66
CA ILE A 201 0.09 0.98 -4.01
C ILE A 201 1.35 0.11 -3.94
N ILE A 202 1.36 -0.98 -4.70
CA ILE A 202 2.48 -1.92 -4.83
C ILE A 202 3.33 -1.49 -6.04
N ILE A 203 4.62 -1.22 -5.82
CA ILE A 203 5.55 -0.81 -6.88
C ILE A 203 6.83 -1.62 -6.77
N THR A 204 7.02 -2.59 -7.67
CA THR A 204 8.19 -3.47 -7.64
C THR A 204 8.93 -3.52 -8.98
N GLY A 205 10.25 -3.65 -8.88
CA GLY A 205 11.20 -3.80 -9.97
C GLY A 205 11.67 -2.50 -10.62
N ALA A 206 12.89 -2.54 -11.16
CA ALA A 206 13.58 -1.39 -11.75
C ALA A 206 12.81 -0.71 -12.89
N HIS A 207 12.01 -1.46 -13.65
CA HIS A 207 11.18 -0.94 -14.74
C HIS A 207 10.08 0.04 -14.30
N ARG A 208 9.88 0.26 -12.99
CA ARG A 208 8.94 1.23 -12.42
C ARG A 208 9.59 2.32 -11.58
N SER A 209 10.93 2.36 -11.53
CA SER A 209 11.65 3.31 -10.69
C SER A 209 11.37 4.76 -11.05
N ILE A 210 11.30 5.07 -12.35
CA ILE A 210 10.91 6.38 -12.86
C ILE A 210 9.52 6.76 -12.36
N ALA A 211 8.54 5.85 -12.49
CA ALA A 211 7.17 6.12 -12.03
C ALA A 211 7.10 6.37 -10.51
N LEU A 212 7.89 5.64 -9.71
CA LEU A 212 8.00 5.90 -8.28
C LEU A 212 8.59 7.28 -7.99
N ALA A 213 9.67 7.66 -8.67
CA ALA A 213 10.29 8.98 -8.51
C ALA A 213 9.34 10.12 -8.88
N LYS A 214 8.64 9.98 -10.01
CA LYS A 214 7.59 10.92 -10.44
C LYS A 214 6.45 11.04 -9.42
N CYS A 215 6.12 9.93 -8.76
CA CYS A 215 5.08 9.89 -7.73
C CYS A 215 5.50 10.54 -6.41
N VAL A 216 6.75 10.34 -5.97
CA VAL A 216 7.20 10.70 -4.62
C VAL A 216 7.91 12.05 -4.58
N GLU A 217 8.69 12.39 -5.60
CA GLU A 217 9.59 13.56 -5.58
C GLU A 217 9.13 14.72 -6.46
N GLU A 218 8.31 14.45 -7.48
CA GLU A 218 7.71 15.48 -8.32
C GLU A 218 6.31 15.89 -7.84
N GLY A 219 5.74 16.91 -8.48
CA GLY A 219 4.41 17.41 -8.13
C GLY A 219 3.28 16.55 -8.69
N VAL A 220 2.08 16.72 -8.11
CA VAL A 220 0.83 16.15 -8.61
C VAL A 220 0.62 16.49 -10.08
N ASN A 221 0.53 15.47 -10.93
CA ASN A 221 0.47 15.62 -12.38
C ASN A 221 -0.36 14.51 -13.03
N HIS A 222 -1.31 14.88 -13.90
CA HIS A 222 -2.15 13.92 -14.62
C HIS A 222 -1.42 13.03 -15.64
N MET A 223 -0.17 13.34 -15.96
CA MET A 223 0.70 12.46 -16.76
C MET A 223 1.23 11.28 -15.96
N TRP A 224 1.22 11.37 -14.63
CA TRP A 224 1.63 10.31 -13.70
C TRP A 224 0.51 10.17 -12.66
N THR A 225 -0.60 9.52 -13.04
CA THR A 225 -1.84 9.59 -12.24
C THR A 225 -1.68 9.04 -10.82
N VAL A 226 -0.71 8.16 -10.58
CA VAL A 226 -0.32 7.74 -9.23
C VAL A 226 0.07 8.90 -8.30
N SER A 227 0.61 10.00 -8.82
CA SER A 227 0.96 11.19 -8.03
C SER A 227 -0.24 11.81 -7.28
N ALA A 228 -1.48 11.49 -7.67
CA ALA A 228 -2.67 11.86 -6.92
C ALA A 228 -2.67 11.34 -5.46
N ILE A 229 -1.94 10.24 -5.18
CA ILE A 229 -1.80 9.70 -3.82
C ILE A 229 -1.16 10.69 -2.85
N GLN A 230 -0.40 11.68 -3.34
CA GLN A 230 0.15 12.76 -2.51
C GLN A 230 -0.93 13.54 -1.77
N MET A 231 -2.13 13.65 -2.35
CA MET A 231 -3.28 14.35 -1.77
C MET A 231 -4.17 13.44 -0.91
N HIS A 232 -3.91 12.12 -0.90
CA HIS A 232 -4.71 11.17 -0.15
C HIS A 232 -4.34 11.19 1.34
N PRO A 233 -5.32 11.30 2.27
CA PRO A 233 -5.04 11.42 3.70
C PRO A 233 -4.35 10.17 4.29
N LYS A 234 -4.59 9.00 3.70
CA LYS A 234 -4.00 7.72 4.09
C LYS A 234 -3.39 6.98 2.89
N GLY A 235 -2.48 7.66 2.19
CA GLY A 235 -1.74 7.08 1.06
C GLY A 235 -0.51 6.28 1.53
N LEU A 236 -0.40 5.05 1.05
CA LEU A 236 0.66 4.09 1.35
C LEU A 236 1.24 3.54 0.04
N ILE A 237 2.57 3.54 -0.06
CA ILE A 237 3.32 2.89 -1.13
C ILE A 237 4.20 1.81 -0.50
N VAL A 238 4.23 0.62 -1.08
CA VAL A 238 5.12 -0.48 -0.69
C VAL A 238 5.93 -0.88 -1.91
N CYS A 239 7.26 -0.81 -1.79
CA CYS A 239 8.17 -1.04 -2.90
C CYS A 239 9.41 -1.85 -2.51
N ASP A 240 10.06 -2.45 -3.51
CA ASP A 240 11.36 -3.11 -3.35
C ASP A 240 12.50 -2.10 -3.58
N GLU A 241 13.74 -2.48 -3.27
CA GLU A 241 14.92 -1.63 -3.50
C GLU A 241 15.06 -1.25 -4.99
N ASP A 242 14.80 -2.18 -5.90
CA ASP A 242 14.89 -1.96 -7.35
C ASP A 242 13.95 -0.85 -7.84
N ALA A 243 12.75 -0.73 -7.27
CA ALA A 243 11.86 0.38 -7.58
C ALA A 243 12.38 1.74 -7.09
N THR A 244 13.38 1.79 -6.21
CA THR A 244 13.92 3.04 -5.66
C THR A 244 15.10 3.63 -6.45
N LEU A 245 15.53 2.98 -7.54
CA LEU A 245 16.75 3.36 -8.28
C LEU A 245 16.80 4.81 -8.78
N GLU A 246 15.64 5.42 -9.04
CA GLU A 246 15.53 6.81 -9.53
C GLU A 246 15.15 7.79 -8.41
N LEU A 247 15.05 7.33 -7.15
CA LEU A 247 14.84 8.22 -6.00
C LEU A 247 16.17 8.82 -5.54
N HIS A 248 16.13 10.03 -5.00
CA HIS A 248 17.28 10.56 -4.30
C HIS A 248 17.62 9.71 -3.06
N VAL A 249 18.91 9.50 -2.82
CA VAL A 249 19.43 8.80 -1.62
C VAL A 249 18.84 9.39 -0.33
N LYS A 250 18.66 10.72 -0.27
CA LYS A 250 18.07 11.41 0.88
C LYS A 250 16.62 10.98 1.14
N THR A 251 15.83 10.77 0.08
CA THR A 251 14.44 10.32 0.15
C THR A 251 14.36 8.90 0.69
N VAL A 252 15.16 7.98 0.13
CA VAL A 252 15.24 6.59 0.60
C VAL A 252 15.64 6.53 2.08
N LYS A 253 16.72 7.25 2.45
CA LYS A 253 17.18 7.32 3.86
C LYS A 253 16.12 7.88 4.78
N TYR A 254 15.40 8.92 4.36
CA TYR A 254 14.31 9.51 5.15
C TYR A 254 13.24 8.47 5.49
N PHE A 255 12.68 7.77 4.50
CA PHE A 255 11.61 6.81 4.74
C PHE A 255 12.06 5.56 5.50
N LYS A 256 13.24 5.01 5.19
CA LYS A 256 13.85 3.92 5.99
C LYS A 256 14.06 4.34 7.44
N SER A 257 14.55 5.57 7.66
CA SER A 257 14.77 6.08 9.02
C SER A 257 13.46 6.20 9.79
N ILE A 258 12.39 6.74 9.19
CA ILE A 258 11.09 6.90 9.87
C ILE A 258 10.52 5.55 10.27
N GLU A 259 10.58 4.55 9.39
CA GLU A 259 10.09 3.23 9.71
C GLU A 259 10.86 2.62 10.90
N HIS A 260 12.20 2.73 10.88
CA HIS A 260 13.04 2.28 11.99
C HIS A 260 12.77 3.05 13.29
N VAL A 261 12.63 4.38 13.22
CA VAL A 261 12.30 5.26 14.36
C VAL A 261 10.99 4.80 14.99
N HIS A 262 9.96 4.57 14.19
CA HIS A 262 8.67 4.12 14.71
C HIS A 262 8.78 2.73 15.33
N GLN A 263 9.46 1.79 14.67
CA GLN A 263 9.68 0.46 15.26
C GLN A 263 10.45 0.53 16.59
N ALA A 264 11.47 1.38 16.70
CA ALA A 264 12.31 1.51 17.87
C ALA A 264 11.63 2.26 19.04
N LEU A 265 10.97 3.39 18.77
CA LEU A 265 10.43 4.27 19.81
C LEU A 265 9.16 3.77 20.46
N ILE A 266 8.32 3.06 19.70
CA ILE A 266 7.01 2.63 20.18
C ILE A 266 6.88 1.12 20.13
N GLY A 267 7.70 0.40 19.36
CA GLY A 267 7.60 -1.04 19.20
C GLY A 267 6.65 -1.41 18.06
N HIS A 268 6.91 -2.54 17.42
CA HIS A 268 6.15 -3.01 16.26
C HIS A 268 4.66 -3.22 16.57
N GLU A 269 4.32 -3.53 17.82
CA GLU A 269 2.95 -3.77 18.30
C GLU A 269 2.15 -2.50 18.63
N ASN A 270 2.80 -1.34 18.59
CA ASN A 270 2.32 -0.11 19.23
C ASN A 270 2.12 1.04 18.22
N LEU A 271 2.62 0.85 16.99
CA LEU A 271 2.22 1.62 15.82
C LEU A 271 1.01 0.94 15.20
N GLY A 272 -0.09 1.68 15.07
CA GLY A 272 -1.26 1.25 14.34
C GLY A 272 -0.95 1.11 12.86
N LEU A 273 -1.72 0.27 12.16
CA LEU A 273 -1.48 -0.02 10.76
C LEU A 273 -1.49 1.24 9.89
N GLN A 274 -2.23 2.30 10.28
CA GLN A 274 -2.37 3.52 9.49
C GLN A 274 -1.38 4.62 9.93
N GLY A 275 -0.40 4.28 10.77
CA GLY A 275 0.65 5.19 11.26
C GLY A 275 0.31 5.95 12.53
N GLU A 276 -0.84 5.65 13.17
CA GLU A 276 -1.26 6.20 14.45
C GLU A 276 -0.60 5.49 15.65
N LEU A 277 -0.61 6.13 16.81
CA LEU A 277 -0.13 5.52 18.06
C LEU A 277 -1.27 4.75 18.73
N LEU A 278 -1.08 3.45 18.98
CA LEU A 278 -2.09 2.61 19.66
C LEU A 278 -2.15 2.92 21.17
N SER A 279 -1.05 3.37 21.77
CA SER A 279 -0.99 3.78 23.18
C SER A 279 0.14 4.76 23.44
N THR A 280 -0.15 5.87 24.11
CA THR A 280 0.86 6.86 24.54
C THR A 280 1.60 6.45 25.81
N LYS A 281 1.17 5.37 26.49
CA LYS A 281 1.73 4.98 27.80
C LYS A 281 3.15 4.41 27.73
N ARG A 282 3.57 3.86 26.58
CA ARG A 282 4.88 3.22 26.36
C ARG A 282 5.98 4.16 25.83
N VAL A 283 5.71 5.44 25.58
CA VAL A 283 6.71 6.41 25.07
C VAL A 283 7.70 6.86 26.17
N ARG A 284 7.80 6.13 27.29
CA ARG A 284 8.66 6.50 28.43
C ARG A 284 9.73 5.44 28.68
N SER A 285 10.97 5.94 28.63
CA SER A 285 12.29 5.28 28.81
C SER A 285 12.72 4.48 27.56
N ASP A 286 13.90 4.66 26.97
CA ASP A 286 15.21 4.94 27.56
C ASP A 286 16.09 5.87 26.72
N LYS A 287 16.94 6.63 27.42
CA LYS A 287 18.04 7.43 26.83
C LYS A 287 18.99 6.54 26.00
N LEU A 288 19.16 5.29 26.42
CA LEU A 288 20.01 4.28 25.77
C LEU A 288 19.49 3.87 24.38
N GLN A 289 18.18 3.67 24.22
CA GLN A 289 17.59 3.34 22.91
C GLN A 289 17.77 4.49 21.91
N ARG A 290 17.68 5.75 22.37
CA ARG A 290 17.94 6.92 21.52
C ARG A 290 19.42 7.03 21.13
N GLU A 291 20.35 6.73 22.03
CA GLU A 291 21.80 6.72 21.73
C GLU A 291 22.18 5.60 20.75
N MET A 292 21.67 4.38 20.94
CA MET A 292 21.90 3.26 20.01
C MET A 292 21.30 3.54 18.62
N MET A 293 20.13 4.19 18.58
CA MET A 293 19.45 4.58 17.36
C MET A 293 20.21 5.65 16.57
N VAL A 294 20.77 6.67 17.24
CA VAL A 294 21.60 7.71 16.60
C VAL A 294 22.88 7.08 16.01
N ARG A 295 23.52 6.15 16.73
CA ARG A 295 24.74 5.48 16.27
C ARG A 295 24.51 4.57 15.06
N ARG A 296 23.40 3.82 15.02
CA ARG A 296 23.03 3.01 13.83
C ARG A 296 22.69 3.86 12.61
N LEU A 297 22.01 5.00 12.79
CA LEU A 297 21.69 5.92 11.69
C LEU A 297 22.93 6.60 11.09
N MET A 298 24.03 6.66 11.84
CA MET A 298 25.30 7.27 11.42
C MET A 298 26.26 6.29 10.71
N ASN A 299 25.89 5.01 10.51
CA ASN A 299 26.77 3.98 9.95
C ASN A 299 28.11 3.82 10.73
N GLU A 300 28.10 4.06 12.04
CA GLU A 300 29.24 3.68 12.88
C GLU A 300 29.15 2.18 13.20
N GLU A 301 30.10 1.38 12.68
CA GLU A 301 30.20 -0.06 13.03
C GLU A 301 30.50 -0.19 14.53
N LEU A 302 29.62 -0.88 15.26
CA LEU A 302 29.88 -1.26 16.64
C LEU A 302 30.69 -2.56 16.65
N ASN A 303 31.91 -2.50 17.18
CA ASN A 303 32.67 -3.70 17.55
C ASN A 303 32.02 -4.38 18.76
N LYS A 304 31.96 -5.72 18.72
CA LYS A 304 31.35 -6.59 19.76
C LYS A 304 31.87 -6.37 21.18
N ASP A 305 33.03 -5.74 21.34
CA ASP A 305 33.68 -5.57 22.64
C ASP A 305 33.15 -4.36 23.46
N GLN A 306 32.17 -3.59 22.96
CA GLN A 306 31.55 -2.48 23.70
C GLN A 306 30.17 -2.81 24.31
N GLU A 307 29.62 -4.00 24.06
CA GLU A 307 28.33 -4.41 24.64
C GLU A 307 28.45 -4.91 26.09
N ASP A 308 29.63 -5.36 26.53
CA ASP A 308 29.84 -6.03 27.82
C ASP A 308 30.29 -5.11 28.98
N ASP A 309 30.52 -3.81 28.73
CA ASP A 309 31.06 -2.87 29.74
C ASP A 309 30.00 -1.96 30.39
N ILE A 310 28.71 -2.29 30.26
CA ILE A 310 27.63 -1.55 30.93
C ILE A 310 27.32 -2.22 32.27
N ASP A 311 27.82 -1.63 33.35
CA ASP A 311 27.48 -2.02 34.72
C ASP A 311 25.99 -1.69 35.00
N PHE A 312 25.20 -2.74 35.23
CA PHE A 312 23.75 -2.67 35.43
C PHE A 312 23.35 -2.33 36.89
N ASP A 313 24.30 -2.24 37.84
CA ASP A 313 23.98 -2.10 39.28
C ASP A 313 24.11 -0.68 39.86
N GLU A 314 24.59 0.33 39.10
CA GLU A 314 24.78 1.70 39.65
C GLU A 314 23.56 2.65 39.56
N LEU A 315 22.39 2.20 39.07
CA LEU A 315 21.21 3.06 38.89
C LEU A 315 20.15 2.97 39.99
N HIS A 316 20.53 2.58 41.21
CA HIS A 316 19.70 2.75 42.39
C HIS A 316 19.90 4.12 43.07
N TYR A 317 19.03 5.06 42.66
CA TYR A 317 18.41 6.15 43.43
C TYR A 317 19.24 6.84 44.55
N SER A 318 19.54 8.13 44.38
CA SER A 318 19.71 9.07 45.50
C SER A 318 18.86 10.34 45.32
N PRO A 319 17.97 10.69 46.27
CA PRO A 319 17.07 11.83 46.12
C PRO A 319 17.74 13.17 46.41
N ARG A 320 17.53 14.13 45.51
CA ARG A 320 17.54 15.60 45.68
C ARG A 320 18.42 16.17 46.81
N LYS A 321 19.59 16.73 46.47
CA LYS A 321 20.16 17.86 47.21
C LYS A 321 19.71 19.18 46.58
N LYS A 322 18.84 19.90 47.30
CA LYS A 322 18.55 21.33 47.07
C LYS A 322 19.87 22.11 47.10
N ARG A 323 20.22 22.80 46.01
CA ARG A 323 21.30 23.79 46.01
C ARG A 323 20.74 25.07 46.63
N LEU A 324 21.15 25.36 47.87
CA LEU A 324 21.01 26.67 48.49
C LEU A 324 21.83 27.67 47.68
N VAL A 325 21.17 28.69 47.13
CA VAL A 325 21.84 29.86 46.54
C VAL A 325 22.04 30.87 47.66
N THR A 326 23.29 31.03 48.12
CA THR A 326 23.70 32.15 48.98
C THR A 326 24.13 33.31 48.09
N ASN A 327 23.29 34.34 47.98
CA ASN A 327 23.70 35.64 47.44
C ASN A 327 24.27 36.48 48.58
N SER A 328 25.58 36.73 48.55
CA SER A 328 26.23 37.76 49.37
C SER A 328 26.66 38.90 48.45
N SER A 329 25.89 39.98 48.47
CA SER A 329 26.26 41.31 47.96
C SER A 329 26.98 42.10 49.05
N PRO A 330 28.12 42.75 48.78
CA PRO A 330 28.62 43.81 49.63
C PRO A 330 28.15 45.18 49.12
N SER A 331 27.78 46.06 50.03
CA SER A 331 27.59 47.50 49.83
C SER A 331 28.09 48.20 51.11
N PRO A 332 28.47 49.49 51.09
CA PRO A 332 28.47 50.45 49.98
C PRO A 332 29.83 50.64 49.30
#